data_AF-A0A7X0ICE4-F1
#
_entry.id   AF-A0A7X0ICE4-F1
#
_cell.length_a   1.000
_cell.length_b   1.000
_cell.length_c   1.000
_cell.angle_alpha   90.00
_cell.angle_beta   90.00
_cell.angle_gamma   90.00
#
_symmetry.space_group_name_H-M   'P 1'
#
loop_
_entity.id
_entity.type
_entity.pdbx_description
1 polymer ?
#
loop_
_entity_poly.entity_id
_entity_poly.type
_entity_poly.pdbx_seq_one_letter_code
_entity_poly.pdbx_strand_id
1 'polypeptide(L)'
;MNRTDRLYALVEELRAISPRWRSARQLSESFGVSVRTVERDIAALQRAGVPIRAEPGRRGGYAIGEAHAPPPLDLTPAEAVAVAVALSRAGKRPFAAHAHSALRKLVAASPAPPAGSLPGEALTARRAAIAKVISDALLRTQVLRITYDDRAGATTEREVEPGVFIGGRGGLWYLVAWCRLRQDVRVFRLDRIGAAATTGEPAWPRSRLEQYVPDIAGLATEDPVRD
;
A
#
# COMPACT_ATOMS: atom_id res chain seq x y z
N MET A 1 3.23 42.79 -16.73
CA MET A 1 2.98 41.34 -16.74
C MET A 1 1.73 41.05 -15.92
N ASN A 2 0.74 40.34 -16.47
CA ASN A 2 -0.43 39.91 -15.71
C ASN A 2 -0.01 38.90 -14.62
N ARG A 3 -0.77 38.83 -13.52
CA ARG A 3 -0.50 37.91 -12.42
C ARG A 3 -0.50 36.45 -12.87
N THR A 4 -1.44 36.06 -13.73
CA THR A 4 -1.52 34.68 -14.23
C THR A 4 -0.28 34.30 -15.04
N ASP A 5 0.16 35.16 -15.96
CA ASP A 5 1.38 34.95 -16.75
C ASP A 5 2.61 34.82 -15.85
N ARG A 6 2.68 35.64 -14.79
CA ARG A 6 3.77 35.59 -13.82
C ARG A 6 3.78 34.30 -13.01
N LEU A 7 2.62 33.81 -12.59
CA LEU A 7 2.51 32.53 -11.87
C LEU A 7 2.98 31.37 -12.74
N TYR A 8 2.60 31.34 -14.02
CA TYR A 8 3.07 30.34 -14.96
C TYR A 8 4.58 30.43 -15.17
N ALA A 9 5.10 31.63 -15.42
CA ALA A 9 6.51 31.85 -15.67
C ALA A 9 7.40 31.52 -14.44
N LEU A 10 6.92 31.79 -13.22
CA LEU A 10 7.57 31.37 -11.98
C LEU A 10 7.72 29.85 -11.89
N VAL A 11 6.68 29.10 -12.26
CA VAL A 11 6.72 27.63 -12.25
C VAL A 11 7.72 27.11 -13.28
N GLU A 12 7.71 27.67 -14.50
CA GLU A 12 8.64 27.24 -15.56
C GLU A 12 10.10 27.60 -15.22
N GLU A 13 10.36 28.77 -14.64
CA GLU A 13 11.71 29.12 -14.20
C GLU A 13 12.22 28.15 -13.13
N LEU A 14 11.40 27.87 -12.10
CA LEU A 14 11.77 26.95 -11.03
C LEU A 14 11.91 25.49 -11.53
N ARG A 15 11.18 25.09 -12.56
CA ARG A 15 11.34 23.78 -13.23
C ARG A 15 12.65 23.70 -13.99
N ALA A 16 12.97 24.73 -14.79
CA ALA A 16 14.14 24.76 -15.66
C ALA A 16 15.47 24.61 -14.89
N ILE A 17 15.49 25.02 -13.62
CA ILE A 17 16.68 24.98 -12.76
C ILE A 17 16.66 23.85 -11.73
N SER A 18 15.55 23.11 -11.60
CA SER A 18 15.41 22.06 -10.59
C SER A 18 16.57 21.05 -10.72
N PRO A 19 17.18 20.58 -9.62
CA PRO A 19 16.82 20.77 -8.20
C PRO A 19 17.45 22.00 -7.52
N ARG A 20 17.99 22.96 -8.28
CA ARG A 20 18.67 24.14 -7.74
C ARG A 20 17.69 25.16 -7.17
N TRP A 21 18.16 25.93 -6.20
CA TRP A 21 17.38 26.95 -5.49
C TRP A 21 17.49 28.33 -6.13
N ARG A 22 16.42 29.11 -6.07
CA ARG A 22 16.40 30.56 -6.36
C ARG A 22 15.91 31.34 -5.17
N SER A 23 16.67 32.36 -4.78
CA SER A 23 16.21 33.28 -3.74
C SER A 23 15.03 34.13 -4.22
N ALA A 24 14.20 34.61 -3.28
CA ALA A 24 13.13 35.54 -3.57
C ALA A 24 13.62 36.82 -4.27
N ARG A 25 14.86 37.25 -3.97
CA ARG A 25 15.52 38.40 -4.60
C ARG A 25 15.82 38.16 -6.07
N GLN A 26 16.38 37.00 -6.42
CA GLN A 26 16.68 36.66 -7.82
C GLN A 26 15.40 36.56 -8.67
N LEU A 27 14.34 35.98 -8.11
CA LEU A 27 13.04 35.94 -8.79
C LEU A 27 12.44 37.36 -8.91
N SER A 28 12.58 38.19 -7.87
CA SER A 28 12.13 39.58 -7.88
C SER A 28 12.81 40.39 -8.99
N GLU A 29 14.12 40.24 -9.15
CA GLU A 29 14.90 40.85 -10.22
C GLU A 29 14.50 40.32 -11.60
N SER A 30 14.34 39.00 -11.74
CA SER A 30 14.02 38.35 -13.03
C SER A 30 12.62 38.69 -13.54
N PHE A 31 11.64 38.79 -12.63
CA PHE A 31 10.25 39.10 -12.97
C PHE A 31 9.89 40.60 -12.84
N GLY A 32 10.83 41.44 -12.39
CA GLY A 32 10.61 42.89 -12.25
C GLY A 32 9.51 43.24 -11.23
N VAL A 33 9.38 42.47 -10.16
CA VAL A 33 8.37 42.67 -9.10
C VAL A 33 9.00 42.72 -7.73
N SER A 34 8.30 43.22 -6.71
CA SER A 34 8.81 43.21 -5.33
C SER A 34 9.01 41.79 -4.78
N VAL A 35 9.95 41.61 -3.85
CA VAL A 35 10.14 40.36 -3.10
C VAL A 35 8.83 39.89 -2.45
N ARG A 36 8.07 40.81 -1.83
CA ARG A 36 6.77 40.52 -1.23
C ARG A 36 5.75 39.98 -2.25
N THR A 37 5.84 40.42 -3.51
CA THR A 37 5.00 39.90 -4.60
C THR A 37 5.39 38.47 -4.95
N VAL A 38 6.69 38.19 -5.07
CA VAL A 38 7.20 36.82 -5.29
C VAL A 38 6.73 35.89 -4.18
N GLU A 39 6.96 36.26 -2.91
CA GLU A 39 6.56 35.45 -1.75
C GLU A 39 5.05 35.16 -1.75
N ARG A 40 4.23 36.18 -2.06
CA ARG A 40 2.77 36.03 -2.15
C ARG A 40 2.35 35.10 -3.29
N ASP A 41 3.03 35.18 -4.43
CA ASP A 41 2.74 34.35 -5.60
C ASP A 41 3.21 32.91 -5.38
N ILE A 42 4.38 32.68 -4.76
CA ILE A 42 4.83 31.36 -4.32
C ILE A 42 3.83 30.74 -3.33
N ALA A 43 3.37 31.50 -2.34
CA ALA A 43 2.35 31.03 -1.40
C ALA A 43 1.00 30.72 -2.07
N ALA A 44 0.66 31.42 -3.16
CA ALA A 44 -0.53 31.11 -3.96
C ALA A 44 -0.34 29.80 -4.75
N LEU A 45 0.84 29.60 -5.36
CA LEU A 45 1.18 28.36 -6.08
C LEU A 45 1.22 27.14 -5.15
N GLN A 46 1.78 27.28 -3.93
CA GLN A 46 1.78 26.22 -2.93
C GLN A 46 0.36 25.85 -2.48
N ARG A 47 -0.51 26.83 -2.23
CA ARG A 47 -1.94 26.58 -1.94
C ARG A 47 -2.69 25.92 -3.10
N ALA A 48 -2.24 26.17 -4.33
CA ALA A 48 -2.77 25.52 -5.54
C ALA A 48 -2.16 24.13 -5.81
N GLY A 49 -1.30 23.61 -4.92
CA GLY A 49 -0.73 22.27 -5.02
C GLY A 49 0.55 22.16 -5.85
N VAL A 50 1.16 23.27 -6.26
CA VAL A 50 2.48 23.21 -6.91
C VAL A 50 3.55 22.83 -5.88
N PRO A 51 4.40 21.81 -6.13
CA PRO A 51 5.36 21.28 -5.15
C PRO A 51 6.61 22.16 -5.02
N ILE A 52 6.43 23.42 -4.61
CA ILE A 52 7.51 24.37 -4.37
C ILE A 52 7.99 24.21 -2.93
N ARG A 53 9.26 23.83 -2.75
CA ARG A 53 9.94 23.83 -1.46
C ARG A 53 10.50 25.22 -1.16
N ALA A 54 10.44 25.63 0.10
CA ALA A 54 11.02 26.88 0.59
C ALA A 54 12.02 26.56 1.69
N GLU A 55 13.27 26.98 1.52
CA GLU A 55 14.33 26.84 2.52
C GLU A 55 14.69 28.24 3.04
N PRO A 56 14.61 28.51 4.36
CA PRO A 56 15.01 29.80 4.93
C PRO A 56 16.54 29.96 5.02
N GLY A 57 17.01 31.21 5.12
CA GLY A 57 18.42 31.54 5.36
C GLY A 57 19.19 32.08 4.15
N ARG A 58 20.47 32.44 4.34
CA ARG A 58 21.29 33.18 3.36
C ARG A 58 21.54 32.42 2.04
N ARG A 59 21.51 31.08 2.08
CA ARG A 59 21.63 30.19 0.90
C ARG A 59 20.31 29.49 0.55
N GLY A 60 19.23 29.88 1.23
CA GLY A 60 17.89 29.35 1.01
C GLY A 60 17.20 29.98 -0.20
N GLY A 61 15.95 29.59 -0.43
CA GLY A 61 15.17 30.05 -1.56
C GLY A 61 14.05 29.07 -1.91
N TYR A 62 13.61 29.13 -3.16
CA TYR A 62 12.57 28.29 -3.71
C TYR A 62 13.14 27.35 -4.74
N ALA A 63 12.70 26.11 -4.70
CA ALA A 63 12.96 25.12 -5.74
C ALA A 63 11.67 24.35 -5.96
N ILE A 64 11.36 24.03 -7.22
CA ILE A 64 10.38 22.97 -7.47
C ILE A 64 11.06 21.68 -7.06
N GLY A 65 10.46 21.01 -6.09
CA GLY A 65 10.88 19.68 -5.72
C GLY A 65 10.84 18.82 -6.97
N GLU A 66 11.97 18.19 -7.28
CA GLU A 66 12.04 17.06 -8.18
C GLU A 66 10.75 16.23 -8.02
N ALA A 67 9.91 16.19 -9.06
CA ALA A 67 8.66 15.43 -9.06
C ALA A 67 8.99 13.93 -9.14
N HIS A 68 9.70 13.42 -8.15
CA HIS A 68 10.15 12.04 -8.07
C HIS A 68 9.23 11.18 -7.20
N ALA A 69 8.20 11.78 -6.61
CA ALA A 69 7.12 11.05 -5.99
C ALA A 69 5.80 11.41 -6.70
N PRO A 70 5.00 10.41 -7.11
CA PRO A 70 3.59 10.70 -7.40
C PRO A 70 2.98 11.41 -6.18
N PRO A 71 2.01 12.32 -6.39
CA PRO A 71 1.31 12.96 -5.28
C PRO A 71 0.70 11.90 -4.35
N PRO A 72 0.46 12.22 -3.07
CA PRO A 72 -0.24 11.30 -2.16
C PRO A 72 -1.53 10.83 -2.85
N LEU A 73 -1.63 9.53 -3.10
CA LEU A 73 -2.83 8.94 -3.67
C LEU A 73 -3.75 8.57 -2.51
N ASP A 74 -4.86 9.27 -2.40
CA ASP A 74 -5.93 8.91 -1.48
C ASP A 74 -6.71 7.72 -2.05
N LEU A 75 -6.10 6.53 -1.95
CA LEU A 75 -6.77 5.29 -2.31
C LEU A 75 -7.68 4.87 -1.16
N THR A 76 -8.95 4.61 -1.49
CA THR A 76 -9.81 3.85 -0.58
C THR A 76 -9.21 2.45 -0.37
N PRO A 77 -9.53 1.79 0.76
CA PRO A 77 -9.05 0.43 1.00
C PRO A 77 -9.38 -0.56 -0.14
N ALA A 78 -10.53 -0.38 -0.81
CA ALA A 78 -10.95 -1.24 -1.91
C ALA A 78 -10.13 -0.98 -3.18
N GLU A 79 -9.82 0.28 -3.48
CA GLU A 79 -8.94 0.67 -4.60
C GLU A 79 -7.51 0.19 -4.37
N ALA A 80 -6.99 0.31 -3.14
CA ALA A 80 -5.67 -0.20 -2.77
C ALA A 80 -5.56 -1.71 -3.05
N VAL A 81 -6.59 -2.48 -2.71
CA VAL A 81 -6.67 -3.91 -3.02
C VAL A 81 -6.77 -4.17 -4.51
N ALA A 82 -7.63 -3.44 -5.24
CA ALA A 82 -7.76 -3.60 -6.68
C ALA A 82 -6.42 -3.36 -7.41
N VAL A 83 -5.67 -2.33 -7.01
CA VAL A 83 -4.34 -2.04 -7.55
C VAL A 83 -3.34 -3.13 -7.15
N ALA A 84 -3.32 -3.56 -5.89
CA ALA A 84 -2.44 -4.64 -5.44
C ALA A 84 -2.67 -5.95 -6.23
N VAL A 85 -3.92 -6.27 -6.52
CA VAL A 85 -4.37 -7.42 -7.31
C VAL A 85 -3.97 -7.32 -8.79
N ALA A 86 -3.98 -6.12 -9.36
CA ALA A 86 -3.50 -5.89 -10.72
C ALA A 86 -1.97 -6.06 -10.79
N LEU A 87 -1.25 -5.54 -9.79
CA LEU A 87 0.21 -5.60 -9.71
C LEU A 87 0.74 -7.02 -9.46
N SER A 88 0.05 -7.85 -8.66
CA SER A 88 0.45 -9.24 -8.41
C SER A 88 0.42 -10.12 -9.66
N ARG A 89 -0.35 -9.73 -10.68
CA ARG A 89 -0.44 -10.42 -11.98
C ARG A 89 0.65 -10.04 -12.99
N ALA A 90 1.60 -9.17 -12.61
CA ALA A 90 2.64 -8.69 -13.51
C ALA A 90 3.52 -9.82 -14.07
N GLY A 91 3.74 -10.92 -13.32
CA GLY A 91 4.47 -12.10 -13.81
C GLY A 91 5.85 -11.75 -14.39
N LYS A 92 6.16 -12.23 -15.61
CA LYS A 92 7.40 -11.90 -16.36
C LYS A 92 7.21 -10.79 -17.41
N ARG A 93 6.20 -9.93 -17.25
CA ARG A 93 5.93 -8.83 -18.20
C ARG A 93 6.98 -7.71 -18.04
N PRO A 94 7.12 -6.81 -19.03
CA PRO A 94 7.87 -5.58 -18.85
C PRO A 94 7.40 -4.87 -17.58
N PHE A 95 8.34 -4.36 -16.79
CA PHE A 95 8.10 -3.69 -15.49
C PHE A 95 7.72 -4.59 -14.29
N ALA A 96 7.84 -5.92 -14.38
CA ALA A 96 7.58 -6.81 -13.25
C ALA A 96 8.27 -6.37 -11.96
N ALA A 97 9.56 -5.99 -12.00
CA ALA A 97 10.29 -5.51 -10.81
C ALA A 97 9.64 -4.26 -10.17
N HIS A 98 9.16 -3.33 -11.00
CA HIS A 98 8.48 -2.12 -10.54
C HIS A 98 7.10 -2.43 -9.97
N ALA A 99 6.36 -3.38 -10.57
CA ALA A 99 5.07 -3.84 -10.05
C ALA A 99 5.21 -4.49 -8.67
N HIS A 100 6.22 -5.34 -8.46
CA HIS A 100 6.53 -5.91 -7.14
C HIS A 100 6.91 -4.82 -6.13
N SER A 101 7.69 -3.82 -6.55
CA SER A 101 8.04 -2.70 -5.69
C SER A 101 6.82 -1.85 -5.31
N ALA A 102 5.90 -1.59 -6.23
CA ALA A 102 4.68 -0.83 -5.96
C ALA A 102 3.73 -1.61 -5.04
N LEU A 103 3.62 -2.93 -5.24
CA LEU A 103 2.83 -3.82 -4.39
C LEU A 103 3.32 -3.79 -2.94
N ARG A 104 4.65 -3.89 -2.71
CA ARG A 104 5.23 -3.77 -1.34
C ARG A 104 4.88 -2.45 -0.67
N LYS A 105 4.94 -1.34 -1.42
CA LYS A 105 4.58 -0.01 -0.91
C LYS A 105 3.10 0.08 -0.54
N LEU A 106 2.21 -0.48 -1.36
CA LEU A 106 0.77 -0.53 -1.07
C LEU A 106 0.44 -1.40 0.14
N VAL A 107 1.08 -2.58 0.28
CA VAL A 107 0.90 -3.46 1.44
C VAL A 107 1.40 -2.81 2.72
N ALA A 108 2.52 -2.07 2.65
CA ALA A 108 3.06 -1.32 3.79
C ALA A 108 2.21 -0.10 4.18
N ALA A 109 1.51 0.51 3.21
CA ALA A 109 0.68 1.70 3.41
C ALA A 109 -0.79 1.37 3.79
N SER A 110 -1.28 0.15 3.50
CA SER A 110 -2.68 -0.21 3.72
C SER A 110 -2.91 -0.78 5.13
N PRO A 111 -3.90 -0.27 5.89
CA PRO A 111 -4.39 -0.94 7.08
C PRO A 111 -5.27 -2.13 6.65
N ALA A 112 -4.65 -3.26 6.28
CA ALA A 112 -5.28 -4.51 5.86
C ALA A 112 -6.23 -4.42 4.62
N PRO A 113 -6.41 -5.52 3.84
CA PRO A 113 -7.33 -5.52 2.72
C PRO A 113 -8.79 -5.55 3.22
N PRO A 114 -9.71 -4.71 2.69
CA PRO A 114 -11.13 -4.84 2.98
C PRO A 114 -11.69 -6.17 2.48
N ALA A 115 -12.52 -6.72 3.34
CA ALA A 115 -13.45 -7.84 3.26
C ALA A 115 -14.13 -8.22 1.92
N GLY A 116 -14.00 -7.44 0.85
CA GLY A 116 -14.87 -7.53 -0.34
C GLY A 116 -14.19 -7.48 -1.71
N SER A 117 -12.87 -7.37 -1.80
CA SER A 117 -12.16 -7.18 -3.08
C SER A 117 -11.27 -8.36 -3.49
N LEU A 118 -11.73 -9.59 -3.25
CA LEU A 118 -11.08 -10.80 -3.75
C LEU A 118 -11.65 -11.15 -5.13
N PRO A 119 -10.91 -11.02 -6.25
CA PRO A 119 -11.41 -11.42 -7.55
C PRO A 119 -10.99 -12.87 -7.84
N GLY A 120 -12.01 -13.71 -7.93
CA GLY A 120 -12.03 -15.10 -8.36
C GLY A 120 -13.50 -15.52 -8.44
N GLU A 121 -13.88 -16.23 -9.50
CA GLU A 121 -15.25 -16.62 -9.87
C GLU A 121 -16.24 -16.69 -8.71
N ALA A 122 -17.32 -15.90 -8.82
CA ALA A 122 -18.48 -15.89 -7.93
C ALA A 122 -18.12 -16.20 -6.47
N LEU A 123 -17.55 -15.21 -5.77
CA LEU A 123 -17.48 -15.25 -4.32
C LEU A 123 -18.92 -15.46 -3.82
N THR A 124 -19.28 -16.70 -3.48
CA THR A 124 -20.58 -16.97 -2.88
C THR A 124 -20.72 -16.09 -1.65
N ALA A 125 -21.93 -15.66 -1.30
CA ALA A 125 -22.16 -14.78 -0.15
C ALA A 125 -21.43 -15.28 1.12
N ARG A 126 -21.31 -16.61 1.26
CA ARG A 126 -20.52 -17.29 2.28
C ARG A 126 -19.02 -16.93 2.26
N ARG A 127 -18.36 -16.97 1.10
CA ARG A 127 -16.93 -16.63 0.99
C ARG A 127 -16.66 -15.14 1.23
N ALA A 128 -17.60 -14.27 0.86
CA ALA A 128 -17.53 -12.84 1.18
C ALA A 128 -17.62 -12.60 2.69
N ALA A 129 -18.52 -13.31 3.38
CA ALA A 129 -18.63 -13.25 4.83
C ALA A 129 -17.35 -13.75 5.53
N ILE A 130 -16.75 -14.84 5.06
CA ILE A 130 -15.49 -15.38 5.60
C ILE A 130 -14.34 -14.38 5.43
N ALA A 131 -14.18 -13.83 4.22
CA ALA A 131 -13.17 -12.81 3.95
C ALA A 131 -13.34 -11.60 4.86
N LYS A 132 -14.59 -11.16 5.10
CA LYS A 132 -14.90 -10.08 6.03
C LYS A 132 -14.43 -10.35 7.45
N VAL A 133 -14.77 -11.52 7.99
CA VAL A 133 -14.36 -11.90 9.35
C VAL A 133 -12.84 -11.93 9.48
N ILE A 134 -12.14 -12.45 8.47
CA ILE A 134 -10.68 -12.49 8.49
C ILE A 134 -10.08 -11.07 8.40
N SER A 135 -10.62 -10.20 7.55
CA SER A 135 -10.21 -8.80 7.46
C SER A 135 -10.44 -8.05 8.77
N ASP A 136 -11.60 -8.25 9.41
CA ASP A 136 -11.92 -7.63 10.70
C ASP A 136 -10.96 -8.10 11.81
N ALA A 137 -10.61 -9.39 11.80
CA ALA A 137 -9.63 -9.94 12.75
C ALA A 137 -8.21 -9.42 12.52
N LEU A 138 -7.79 -9.25 11.26
CA LEU A 138 -6.51 -8.63 10.92
C LEU A 138 -6.44 -7.17 11.41
N LEU A 139 -7.50 -6.40 11.18
CA LEU A 139 -7.60 -5.00 11.60
C LEU A 139 -7.57 -4.84 13.12
N ARG A 140 -8.24 -5.75 13.84
CA ARG A 140 -8.35 -5.72 15.30
C ARG A 140 -7.23 -6.49 15.99
N THR A 141 -6.30 -7.08 15.23
CA THR A 141 -5.25 -7.98 15.75
C THR A 141 -5.85 -9.04 16.68
N GLN A 142 -6.81 -9.81 16.18
CA GLN A 142 -7.52 -10.84 16.93
C GLN A 142 -7.28 -12.23 16.37
N VAL A 143 -7.30 -13.22 17.26
CA VAL A 143 -7.21 -14.64 16.91
C VAL A 143 -8.47 -15.04 16.15
N LEU A 144 -8.28 -15.83 15.10
CA LEU A 144 -9.34 -16.41 14.29
C LEU A 144 -9.48 -17.89 14.61
N ARG A 145 -10.72 -18.30 14.75
CA ARG A 145 -11.09 -19.71 14.70
C ARG A 145 -11.63 -20.02 13.33
N ILE A 146 -10.99 -20.95 12.63
CA ILE A 146 -11.34 -21.36 11.27
C ILE A 146 -11.68 -22.84 11.22
N THR A 147 -12.64 -23.21 10.37
CA THR A 147 -12.77 -24.58 9.90
C THR A 147 -12.05 -24.71 8.57
N TYR A 148 -11.20 -25.72 8.45
CA TYR A 148 -10.31 -25.88 7.31
C TYR A 148 -10.36 -27.32 6.80
N ASP A 149 -10.69 -27.46 5.52
CA ASP A 149 -10.68 -28.73 4.83
C ASP A 149 -9.26 -29.00 4.31
N ASP A 150 -8.62 -30.04 4.82
CA ASP A 150 -7.29 -30.42 4.37
C ASP A 150 -7.33 -31.14 3.01
N ARG A 151 -6.16 -31.56 2.51
CA ARG A 151 -6.05 -32.24 1.22
C ARG A 151 -6.61 -33.68 1.25
N ALA A 152 -6.65 -34.30 2.43
CA ALA A 152 -7.23 -35.62 2.64
C ALA A 152 -8.76 -35.58 2.80
N GLY A 153 -9.34 -34.38 2.81
CA GLY A 153 -10.78 -34.16 2.98
C GLY A 153 -11.22 -34.13 4.44
N ALA A 154 -10.29 -34.11 5.40
CA ALA A 154 -10.63 -33.98 6.81
C ALA A 154 -10.81 -32.51 7.17
N THR A 155 -11.99 -32.19 7.70
CA THR A 155 -12.29 -30.87 8.25
C THR A 155 -11.68 -30.76 9.63
N THR A 156 -10.83 -29.75 9.83
CA THR A 156 -10.19 -29.45 11.11
C THR A 156 -10.59 -28.07 11.60
N GLU A 157 -10.83 -27.92 12.90
CA GLU A 157 -10.98 -26.61 13.53
C GLU A 157 -9.63 -26.14 14.05
N ARG A 158 -9.26 -24.89 13.75
CA ARG A 158 -7.95 -24.34 14.08
C ARG A 158 -8.07 -22.91 14.59
N GLU A 159 -7.34 -22.62 15.66
CA GLU A 159 -7.07 -21.25 16.06
C GLU A 159 -5.79 -20.76 15.40
N VAL A 160 -5.93 -19.66 14.66
CA VAL A 160 -4.88 -19.08 13.86
C VAL A 160 -4.79 -17.59 14.12
N GLU A 161 -3.56 -17.09 14.16
CA GLU A 161 -3.30 -15.68 14.38
C GLU A 161 -2.97 -15.04 13.03
N PRO A 162 -3.89 -14.25 12.48
CA PRO A 162 -3.80 -13.85 11.08
C PRO A 162 -2.66 -12.86 10.86
N GLY A 163 -1.85 -13.15 9.84
CA GLY A 163 -0.70 -12.35 9.47
C GLY A 163 -0.93 -11.53 8.22
N VAL A 164 -0.95 -12.19 7.05
CA VAL A 164 -1.01 -11.52 5.75
C VAL A 164 -1.77 -12.35 4.73
N PHE A 165 -2.44 -11.68 3.81
CA PHE A 165 -3.01 -12.30 2.62
C PHE A 165 -2.03 -12.24 1.45
N ILE A 166 -1.85 -13.36 0.77
CA ILE A 166 -1.06 -13.47 -0.45
C ILE A 166 -1.93 -14.06 -1.57
N GLY A 167 -1.84 -13.46 -2.75
CA GLY A 167 -2.43 -14.02 -3.97
C GLY A 167 -1.45 -15.03 -4.59
N GLY A 168 -1.90 -16.25 -4.82
CA GLY A 168 -1.12 -17.30 -5.49
C GLY A 168 -1.47 -17.47 -6.97
N ARG A 169 -0.87 -18.48 -7.61
CA ARG A 169 -1.15 -18.80 -9.02
C ARG A 169 -2.61 -19.23 -9.21
N GLY A 170 -3.21 -18.88 -10.35
CA GLY A 170 -4.57 -19.27 -10.70
C GLY A 170 -5.70 -18.49 -10.01
N GLY A 171 -5.39 -17.37 -9.33
CA GLY A 171 -6.42 -16.55 -8.66
C GLY A 171 -6.83 -17.05 -7.29
N LEU A 172 -6.10 -18.02 -6.73
CA LEU A 172 -6.31 -18.54 -5.38
C LEU A 172 -5.71 -17.59 -4.33
N TRP A 173 -6.41 -17.47 -3.21
CA TRP A 173 -6.02 -16.61 -2.09
C TRP A 173 -5.56 -17.45 -0.91
N TYR A 174 -4.54 -16.96 -0.22
CA TYR A 174 -3.93 -17.65 0.90
C TYR A 174 -3.78 -16.70 2.10
N LEU A 175 -4.13 -17.18 3.28
CA LEU A 175 -3.90 -16.54 4.56
C LEU A 175 -2.65 -17.15 5.19
N VAL A 176 -1.62 -16.35 5.39
CA VAL A 176 -0.46 -16.73 6.22
C VAL A 176 -0.79 -16.38 7.66
N ALA A 177 -0.73 -17.37 8.54
CA ALA A 177 -1.09 -17.21 9.94
C ALA A 177 -0.28 -18.15 10.85
N TRP A 178 -0.07 -17.75 12.09
CA TRP A 178 0.48 -18.64 13.11
C TRP A 178 -0.59 -19.61 13.57
N CYS A 179 -0.36 -20.92 13.39
CA CYS A 179 -1.31 -21.95 13.80
C CYS A 179 -1.01 -22.38 15.24
N ARG A 180 -1.88 -22.05 16.20
CA ARG A 180 -1.67 -22.38 17.61
C ARG A 180 -1.59 -23.89 17.86
N LEU A 181 -2.37 -24.67 17.12
CA LEU A 181 -2.38 -26.13 17.22
C LEU A 181 -1.03 -26.76 16.85
N ARG A 182 -0.32 -26.18 15.87
CA ARG A 182 0.95 -26.71 15.36
C ARG A 182 2.15 -25.91 15.84
N GLN A 183 1.92 -24.78 16.53
CA GLN A 183 2.91 -23.83 17.00
C GLN A 183 3.91 -23.43 15.91
N ASP A 184 3.40 -23.16 14.71
CA ASP A 184 4.20 -22.79 13.55
C ASP A 184 3.42 -21.90 12.57
N VAL A 185 4.14 -21.18 11.71
CA VAL A 185 3.54 -20.39 10.63
C VAL A 185 3.06 -21.33 9.54
N ARG A 186 1.76 -21.23 9.20
CA ARG A 186 1.15 -22.01 8.12
C ARG A 186 0.39 -21.13 7.14
N VAL A 187 0.26 -21.66 5.94
CA VAL A 187 -0.46 -21.01 4.84
C VAL A 187 -1.78 -21.73 4.61
N PHE A 188 -2.88 -21.01 4.74
CA PHE A 188 -4.24 -21.51 4.62
C PHE A 188 -4.87 -21.02 3.33
N ARG A 189 -5.31 -21.95 2.49
CA ARG A 189 -6.06 -21.65 1.28
C ARG A 189 -7.46 -21.15 1.60
N LEU A 190 -7.78 -19.93 1.17
CA LEU A 190 -9.05 -19.27 1.49
C LEU A 190 -10.26 -20.03 0.91
N ASP A 191 -10.08 -20.70 -0.23
CA ASP A 191 -11.14 -21.52 -0.85
C ASP A 191 -11.48 -22.79 -0.07
N ARG A 192 -10.59 -23.23 0.83
CA ARG A 192 -10.74 -24.38 1.73
C ARG A 192 -11.14 -24.00 3.16
N ILE A 193 -11.36 -22.71 3.43
CA ILE A 193 -11.90 -22.27 4.71
C ILE A 193 -13.43 -22.41 4.65
N GLY A 194 -13.96 -23.29 5.50
CA GLY A 194 -15.39 -23.58 5.59
C GLY A 194 -16.16 -22.46 6.31
N ALA A 195 -15.60 -21.98 7.42
CA ALA A 195 -16.12 -20.92 8.27
C ALA A 195 -14.97 -20.22 9.01
N ALA A 196 -15.20 -18.96 9.41
CA ALA A 196 -14.27 -18.19 10.22
C ALA A 196 -15.05 -17.40 11.28
N ALA A 197 -14.51 -17.31 12.50
CA ALA A 197 -15.04 -16.50 13.59
C ALA A 197 -13.88 -15.85 14.36
N THR A 198 -14.06 -14.59 14.78
CA THR A 198 -13.15 -13.95 15.75
C THR A 198 -13.37 -14.55 17.13
N THR A 199 -12.30 -14.87 17.86
CA THR A 199 -12.41 -15.37 19.25
C THR A 199 -12.48 -14.23 20.25
N GLY A 200 -12.12 -13.01 19.85
CA GLY A 200 -12.00 -11.85 20.74
C GLY A 200 -10.64 -11.76 21.44
N GLU A 201 -9.84 -12.83 21.41
CA GLU A 201 -8.51 -12.84 21.98
C GLU A 201 -7.52 -12.04 21.12
N PRO A 202 -6.56 -11.33 21.75
CA PRO A 202 -5.50 -10.64 21.02
C PRO A 202 -4.59 -11.64 20.32
N ALA A 203 -4.32 -11.40 19.04
CA ALA A 203 -3.34 -12.10 18.25
C ALA A 203 -1.94 -11.52 18.48
N TRP A 204 -0.93 -12.34 18.21
CA TRP A 204 0.48 -11.99 18.32
C TRP A 204 0.88 -10.90 17.31
N PRO A 205 1.81 -10.00 17.67
CA PRO A 205 2.25 -8.92 16.80
C PRO A 205 2.76 -9.39 15.43
N ARG A 206 2.19 -8.81 14.37
CA ARG A 206 2.49 -9.11 12.96
C ARG A 206 3.96 -8.99 12.59
N SER A 207 4.71 -8.11 13.24
CA SER A 207 6.16 -7.90 13.05
C SER A 207 7.01 -9.14 13.36
N ARG A 208 6.51 -10.10 14.17
CA ARG A 208 7.24 -11.34 14.43
C ARG A 208 7.12 -12.36 13.31
N LEU A 209 6.10 -12.28 12.44
CA LEU A 209 5.95 -13.20 11.30
C LEU A 209 7.06 -13.02 10.24
N GLU A 210 7.56 -11.80 10.08
CA GLU A 210 8.70 -11.49 9.21
C GLU A 210 9.98 -12.21 9.67
N GLN A 211 10.11 -12.54 10.96
CA GLN A 211 11.24 -13.29 11.51
C GLN A 211 11.18 -14.78 11.14
N TYR A 212 9.99 -15.34 10.95
CA TYR A 212 9.77 -16.76 10.66
C TYR A 212 9.56 -17.04 9.18
N VAL A 213 9.30 -16.02 8.37
CA VAL A 213 9.08 -16.15 6.92
C VAL A 213 9.82 -15.06 6.16
N PRO A 214 11.13 -15.25 5.86
CA PRO A 214 11.91 -14.29 5.08
C PRO A 214 11.45 -14.18 3.63
N ASP A 215 10.86 -15.25 3.08
CA ASP A 215 10.35 -15.34 1.72
C ASP A 215 8.84 -15.63 1.69
N ILE A 216 8.05 -14.63 2.09
CA ILE A 216 6.58 -14.69 2.05
C ILE A 216 6.06 -14.89 0.62
N ALA A 217 6.81 -14.44 -0.40
CA ALA A 217 6.45 -14.58 -1.80
C ALA A 217 6.65 -16.01 -2.32
N GLY A 218 7.71 -16.69 -1.88
CA GLY A 218 8.00 -18.09 -2.22
C GLY A 218 6.96 -19.07 -1.68
N LEU A 219 6.45 -18.84 -0.46
CA LEU A 219 5.37 -19.66 0.12
C LEU A 219 4.03 -19.55 -0.63
N ALA A 220 3.83 -18.55 -1.49
CA ALA A 220 2.64 -18.49 -2.37
C ALA A 220 2.80 -19.36 -3.63
N THR A 221 4.02 -19.83 -3.92
CA THR A 221 4.39 -20.49 -5.17
C THR A 221 4.58 -22.00 -5.05
N GLU A 222 4.85 -22.49 -3.84
CA GLU A 222 4.77 -23.91 -3.48
C GLU A 222 3.44 -24.15 -2.77
N ASP A 223 2.84 -25.33 -2.90
CA ASP A 223 1.58 -25.68 -2.21
C ASP A 223 1.96 -26.02 -0.74
N PRO A 224 1.81 -25.11 0.25
CA PRO A 224 2.65 -25.14 1.47
C PRO A 224 2.12 -26.04 2.58
N VAL A 225 0.99 -26.71 2.38
CA VAL A 225 0.47 -27.63 3.38
C VAL A 225 1.25 -28.94 3.28
N ARG A 226 2.50 -28.93 3.78
CA ARG A 226 3.13 -30.14 4.29
C ARG A 226 2.54 -30.38 5.68
N ASP A 227 1.93 -31.55 5.84
CA ASP A 227 1.32 -31.98 7.11
C ASP A 227 2.33 -32.04 8.24
#